data_AF-A0A7Z9G4Y7-F1
#
_entry.id   AF-A0A7Z9G4Y7-F1
#
_cell.length_a   1.000
_cell.length_b   1.000
_cell.length_c   1.000
_cell.angle_alpha   90.00
_cell.angle_beta   90.00
_cell.angle_gamma   90.00
#
_symmetry.space_group_name_H-M   'P 1'
#
loop_
_entity.id
_entity.type
_entity.pdbx_description
1 polymer ?
#
loop_
_entity_poly.entity_id
_entity_poly.type
_entity_poly.pdbx_seq_one_letter_code
_entity_poly.pdbx_strand_id
1 'polypeptide(L)'
;MRTFTPERVRFIRFCVVGGSGVVVNLIIFSLSMKWLLSNLVDTEDTRFLISNATGFVSSVCTNFLLNDFWTWGDREKRGHRHFMARLSKFYLVSSIAGVVQIGVAFYAKSHLNIFDHGAVIIGIGVATVINYIANNLWTFKESTPPVPDEPSPPSESAKYEG
;
A
#
# COMPACT_ATOMS: atom_id res chain seq x y z
N MET A 1 -30.64 5.19 -10.62
CA MET A 1 -29.54 4.79 -9.71
C MET A 1 -28.22 4.98 -10.45
N ARG A 2 -27.33 5.87 -9.98
CA ARG A 2 -26.04 6.15 -10.65
C ARG A 2 -25.10 4.95 -10.42
N THR A 3 -24.79 4.20 -11.46
CA THR A 3 -23.80 3.12 -11.42
C THR A 3 -22.42 3.73 -11.26
N PHE A 4 -21.73 3.44 -10.15
CA PHE A 4 -20.36 3.87 -9.92
C PHE A 4 -19.44 3.21 -10.97
N THR A 5 -18.53 3.97 -11.58
CA THR A 5 -17.56 3.40 -12.52
C THR A 5 -16.64 2.38 -11.80
N PRO A 6 -16.15 1.32 -12.49
CA PRO A 6 -15.34 0.27 -11.87
C PRO A 6 -14.11 0.81 -11.12
N GLU A 7 -13.53 1.91 -11.60
CA GLU A 7 -12.38 2.58 -10.99
C GLU A 7 -12.72 3.25 -9.66
N ARG A 8 -13.89 3.91 -9.55
CA ARG A 8 -14.35 4.54 -8.31
C ARG A 8 -14.62 3.49 -7.22
N VAL A 9 -15.16 2.34 -7.60
CA VAL A 9 -15.39 1.22 -6.67
C VAL A 9 -14.07 0.66 -6.14
N ARG A 10 -13.05 0.52 -7.00
CA ARG A 10 -11.70 0.08 -6.57
C ARG A 10 -11.04 1.10 -5.63
N PHE A 11 -11.16 2.39 -5.94
CA PHE A 11 -10.64 3.45 -5.08
C PHE A 11 -11.32 3.47 -3.70
N ILE A 12 -12.65 3.37 -3.64
CA ILE A 12 -13.39 3.32 -2.37
C ILE A 12 -12.95 2.09 -1.56
N ARG A 13 -12.84 0.91 -2.18
CA ARG A 13 -12.34 -0.29 -1.49
C ARG A 13 -10.92 -0.10 -0.98
N PHE A 14 -10.03 0.49 -1.78
CA PHE A 14 -8.67 0.82 -1.35
C PHE A 14 -8.67 1.76 -0.13
N CYS A 15 -9.51 2.80 -0.12
CA CYS A 15 -9.65 3.71 1.02
C CYS A 15 -10.22 3.02 2.27
N VAL A 16 -11.21 2.14 2.11
CA VAL A 16 -11.80 1.39 3.24
C VAL A 16 -10.78 0.43 3.84
N VAL A 17 -10.08 -0.35 3.00
CA VAL A 17 -9.04 -1.26 3.48
C VAL A 17 -7.88 -0.48 4.09
N GLY A 18 -7.41 0.58 3.43
CA GLY A 18 -6.37 1.47 3.95
C GLY A 18 -6.74 2.07 5.30
N GLY A 19 -7.97 2.58 5.43
CA GLY A 19 -8.51 3.11 6.69
C GLY A 19 -8.57 2.07 7.80
N SER A 20 -8.95 0.82 7.49
CA SER A 20 -8.93 -0.27 8.48
C SER A 20 -7.51 -0.55 8.99
N GLY A 21 -6.51 -0.45 8.12
CA GLY A 21 -5.10 -0.55 8.49
C GLY A 21 -4.68 0.54 9.47
N VAL A 22 -5.10 1.79 9.26
CA VAL A 22 -4.81 2.90 10.18
C VAL A 22 -5.34 2.61 11.58
N VAL A 23 -6.57 2.11 11.68
CA VAL A 23 -7.18 1.77 12.98
C VAL A 23 -6.39 0.65 13.66
N VAL A 24 -6.04 -0.41 12.93
CA VAL A 24 -5.23 -1.52 13.46
C VAL A 24 -3.86 -1.02 13.92
N ASN A 25 -3.22 -0.13 13.14
CA ASN A 25 -1.94 0.46 13.48
C ASN A 25 -2.01 1.17 14.84
N LEU A 26 -2.98 2.07 15.01
CA LEU A 26 -3.13 2.86 16.23
C LEU A 26 -3.48 2.01 17.45
N ILE A 27 -4.29 0.96 17.28
CA ILE A 27 -4.62 0.01 18.36
C ILE A 27 -3.37 -0.73 18.81
N ILE A 28 -2.64 -1.35 17.87
CA ILE A 28 -1.42 -2.11 18.18
C ILE A 28 -0.34 -1.20 18.75
N PHE A 29 -0.15 0.00 18.19
CA PHE A 29 0.74 1.01 18.74
C PHE A 29 0.41 1.32 20.21
N SER A 30 -0.87 1.56 20.51
CA SER A 30 -1.32 1.88 21.87
C SER A 30 -1.15 0.72 22.84
N LEU A 31 -1.43 -0.51 22.40
CA LEU A 31 -1.22 -1.73 23.19
C LEU A 31 0.27 -1.97 23.45
N SER A 32 1.11 -1.80 22.44
CA SER A 32 2.56 -1.96 22.56
C SER A 32 3.17 -0.93 23.51
N MET A 33 2.77 0.34 23.40
CA MET A 33 3.23 1.41 24.29
C MET A 33 2.83 1.19 25.74
N LYS A 34 1.57 0.78 26.00
CA LYS A 34 1.03 0.69 27.36
C LYS A 34 1.31 -0.62 28.06
N TRP A 35 1.30 -1.74 27.34
CA TRP A 35 1.30 -3.08 27.93
C TRP A 35 2.54 -3.90 27.57
N LEU A 36 2.90 -3.95 26.29
CA LEU A 36 3.92 -4.89 25.83
C LEU A 36 5.32 -4.43 26.23
N LEU A 37 5.60 -3.14 26.09
CA LEU A 37 6.95 -2.60 26.21
C LEU A 37 7.12 -1.70 27.43
N SER A 38 6.04 -1.38 28.16
CA SER A 38 6.09 -0.52 29.34
C SER A 38 6.95 -1.10 30.47
N ASN A 39 7.05 -2.43 30.57
CA ASN A 39 7.87 -3.13 31.56
C ASN A 39 9.19 -3.70 30.99
N LEU A 40 9.44 -3.55 29.68
CA LEU A 40 10.59 -4.17 29.00
C LEU A 40 11.60 -3.13 28.48
N VAL A 41 11.19 -1.88 28.29
CA VAL A 41 12.01 -0.82 27.69
C VAL A 41 11.85 0.46 28.48
N ASP A 42 12.94 0.90 29.12
CA ASP A 42 12.94 2.10 29.96
C ASP A 42 13.02 3.41 29.15
N THR A 43 13.65 3.38 27.97
CA THR A 43 13.76 4.56 27.10
C THR A 43 12.47 4.80 26.32
N GLU A 44 11.85 5.96 26.55
CA GLU A 44 10.59 6.34 25.90
C GLU A 44 10.69 6.37 24.36
N ASP A 45 11.80 6.88 23.80
CA ASP A 45 12.01 6.94 22.35
C ASP A 45 12.15 5.56 21.71
N THR A 46 12.89 4.66 22.36
CA THR A 46 13.01 3.26 21.92
C THR A 46 11.65 2.57 21.97
N ARG A 47 10.88 2.79 23.05
CA ARG A 47 9.53 2.25 23.20
C ARG A 47 8.60 2.76 22.10
N PHE A 48 8.67 4.05 21.78
CA PHE A 48 7.91 4.66 20.69
C PHE A 48 8.27 4.05 19.34
N LEU A 49 9.56 3.94 19.01
CA LEU A 49 10.01 3.38 17.74
C LEU A 49 9.58 1.92 17.56
N ILE A 50 9.77 1.08 18.58
CA ILE A 50 9.36 -0.33 18.52
C ILE A 50 7.84 -0.43 18.41
N SER A 51 7.09 0.35 19.19
CA SER A 51 5.62 0.36 19.13
C SER A 51 5.11 0.80 17.76
N ASN A 52 5.71 1.84 17.18
CA ASN A 52 5.34 2.37 15.87
C ASN A 52 5.66 1.35 14.76
N ALA A 53 6.82 0.71 14.82
CA ALA A 53 7.19 -0.36 13.90
C ALA A 53 6.24 -1.57 14.02
N THR A 54 5.88 -1.97 15.24
CA THR A 54 4.95 -3.09 15.47
C THR A 54 3.56 -2.78 14.93
N GLY A 55 3.04 -1.57 15.19
CA GLY A 55 1.76 -1.11 14.65
C GLY A 55 1.74 -1.07 13.13
N PHE A 56 2.82 -0.59 12.51
CA PHE A 56 2.99 -0.61 11.06
C PHE A 56 2.97 -2.04 10.50
N VAL A 57 3.79 -2.95 11.04
CA VAL A 57 3.85 -4.34 10.57
C VAL A 57 2.49 -5.02 10.71
N SER A 58 1.84 -4.89 11.86
CA SER A 58 0.50 -5.46 12.06
C SER A 58 -0.54 -4.88 11.10
N SER A 59 -0.50 -3.58 10.83
CA SER A 59 -1.36 -2.95 9.82
C SER A 59 -1.11 -3.51 8.42
N VAL A 60 0.15 -3.71 8.02
CA VAL A 60 0.48 -4.28 6.70
C VAL A 60 0.01 -5.72 6.61
N CYS A 61 0.21 -6.53 7.66
CA CYS A 61 -0.29 -7.90 7.73
C CYS A 61 -1.81 -7.94 7.58
N THR A 62 -2.55 -7.15 8.37
CA THR A 62 -4.02 -7.14 8.30
C THR A 62 -4.51 -6.62 6.96
N ASN A 63 -3.91 -5.57 6.40
CA ASN A 63 -4.26 -5.07 5.07
C ASN A 63 -4.01 -6.12 3.98
N PHE A 64 -2.93 -6.89 4.07
CA PHE A 64 -2.68 -7.98 3.12
C PHE A 64 -3.72 -9.08 3.25
N LEU A 65 -3.99 -9.56 4.48
CA LEU A 65 -4.97 -10.62 4.73
C LEU A 65 -6.36 -10.20 4.27
N LEU A 66 -6.77 -8.97 4.60
CA LEU A 66 -8.09 -8.45 4.24
C LEU A 66 -8.21 -8.28 2.72
N ASN A 67 -7.15 -7.81 2.06
CA ASN A 67 -7.11 -7.81 0.59
C ASN A 67 -7.16 -9.22 0.00
N ASP A 68 -6.41 -10.20 0.54
CA ASP A 68 -6.38 -11.56 0.02
C ASP A 68 -7.71 -12.32 0.20
N PHE A 69 -8.31 -12.25 1.39
CA PHE A 69 -9.59 -12.89 1.69
C PHE A 69 -10.76 -12.21 0.98
N TRP A 70 -10.83 -10.88 1.00
CA TRP A 70 -11.98 -10.15 0.48
C TRP A 70 -11.89 -9.88 -1.03
N THR A 71 -10.71 -9.52 -1.55
CA THR A 71 -10.58 -9.05 -2.93
C THR A 71 -10.29 -10.19 -3.91
N TRP A 72 -9.68 -11.29 -3.44
CA TRP A 72 -9.30 -12.42 -4.30
C TRP A 72 -9.86 -13.78 -3.86
N GLY A 73 -10.83 -13.79 -2.93
CA GLY A 73 -11.48 -15.01 -2.44
C GLY A 73 -12.15 -15.88 -3.52
N ASP A 74 -12.57 -15.28 -4.64
CA ASP A 74 -13.26 -15.97 -5.75
C ASP A 74 -12.33 -16.59 -6.81
N ARG A 75 -11.00 -16.49 -6.68
CA ARG A 75 -10.07 -17.06 -7.67
C ARG A 75 -9.58 -18.43 -7.21
N GLU A 76 -9.69 -19.42 -8.09
CA GLU A 76 -9.11 -20.75 -7.92
C GLU A 76 -7.62 -20.60 -7.53
N LYS A 77 -7.32 -20.89 -6.25
CA LYS A 77 -6.01 -20.60 -5.63
C LYS A 77 -4.95 -21.53 -6.23
N ARG A 78 -4.35 -21.15 -7.36
CA ARG A 78 -3.22 -21.84 -8.01
C ARG A 78 -1.94 -21.76 -7.16
N GLY A 79 -1.91 -22.54 -6.07
CA GLY A 79 -0.72 -22.92 -5.30
C GLY A 79 -0.08 -21.84 -4.41
N HIS A 80 0.62 -22.29 -3.36
CA HIS A 80 1.33 -21.46 -2.38
C HIS A 80 2.39 -20.52 -3.01
N ARG A 81 2.98 -20.91 -4.14
CA ARG A 81 4.07 -20.17 -4.80
C ARG A 81 3.60 -18.82 -5.39
N HIS A 82 2.39 -18.74 -5.93
CA HIS A 82 1.81 -17.48 -6.42
C HIS A 82 1.36 -16.56 -5.28
N PHE A 83 0.92 -17.13 -4.16
CA PHE A 83 0.60 -16.37 -2.95
C PHE A 83 1.84 -15.70 -2.35
N MET A 84 2.95 -16.45 -2.20
CA MET A 84 4.20 -15.88 -1.68
C MET A 84 4.79 -14.80 -2.58
N ALA A 85 4.66 -14.93 -3.91
CA ALA A 85 5.13 -13.90 -4.85
C ALA A 85 4.28 -12.60 -4.78
N ARG A 86 2.97 -12.71 -4.53
CA ARG A 86 2.10 -11.54 -4.29
C ARG A 86 2.39 -10.88 -2.95
N LEU A 87 2.60 -11.70 -1.92
CA LEU A 87 2.96 -11.25 -0.58
C LEU A 87 4.31 -10.53 -0.59
N SER A 88 5.35 -11.10 -1.20
CA SER A 88 6.68 -10.48 -1.24
C SER A 88 6.70 -9.14 -1.96
N LYS A 89 6.00 -9.01 -3.11
CA LYS A 89 5.85 -7.72 -3.81
C LYS A 89 5.10 -6.69 -2.95
N PHE A 90 4.02 -7.11 -2.30
CA PHE A 90 3.25 -6.22 -1.43
C PHE A 90 4.08 -5.73 -0.22
N TYR A 91 4.83 -6.64 0.41
CA TYR A 91 5.73 -6.29 1.50
C TYR A 91 6.86 -5.37 1.04
N LEU A 92 7.50 -5.63 -0.10
CA LEU A 92 8.57 -4.77 -0.63
C LEU A 92 8.12 -3.32 -0.83
N VAL A 93 6.95 -3.13 -1.47
CA VAL A 93 6.39 -1.79 -1.68
C VAL A 93 5.97 -1.16 -0.34
N SER A 94 5.38 -1.95 0.55
CA SER A 94 4.96 -1.49 1.88
C SER A 94 6.17 -1.09 2.74
N SER A 95 7.31 -1.78 2.66
CA SER A 95 8.50 -1.49 3.45
C SER A 95 9.02 -0.07 3.22
N ILE A 96 8.96 0.43 1.97
CA ILE A 96 9.36 1.81 1.64
C ILE A 96 8.43 2.81 2.34
N ALA A 97 7.11 2.58 2.26
CA ALA A 97 6.13 3.40 2.96
C ALA A 97 6.31 3.32 4.49
N GLY A 98 6.70 2.16 5.01
CA GLY A 98 6.97 1.95 6.44
C GLY A 98 8.16 2.75 6.96
N VAL A 99 9.27 2.79 6.21
CA VAL A 99 10.43 3.60 6.56
C VAL A 99 10.05 5.07 6.63
N VAL A 100 9.32 5.57 5.62
CA VAL A 100 8.83 6.94 5.59
C VAL A 100 7.90 7.22 6.77
N GLN A 101 6.94 6.34 7.04
CA GLN A 101 6.01 6.48 8.15
C GLN A 101 6.74 6.59 9.49
N ILE A 102 7.66 5.65 9.77
CA ILE A 102 8.37 5.58 11.05
C ILE A 102 9.26 6.80 11.22
N GLY A 103 10.00 7.18 10.17
CA GLY A 103 10.90 8.34 10.20
C GLY A 103 10.14 9.65 10.41
N VAL A 104 9.05 9.88 9.67
CA VAL A 104 8.22 11.09 9.82
C VAL A 104 7.59 11.17 11.20
N ALA A 105 7.06 10.05 11.72
CA ALA A 105 6.49 10.00 13.06
C ALA A 105 7.55 10.30 14.13
N PHE A 106 8.74 9.72 14.02
CA PHE A 106 9.84 10.01 14.95
C PHE A 106 10.28 11.47 14.89
N TYR A 107 10.39 12.05 13.69
CA TYR A 107 10.70 13.47 13.51
C TYR A 107 9.62 14.38 14.12
N ALA A 108 8.35 14.07 13.89
CA ALA A 108 7.23 14.83 14.44
C ALA A 108 7.19 14.78 15.98
N LYS A 109 7.50 13.61 16.58
CA LYS A 109 7.64 13.49 18.03
C LYS A 109 8.83 14.30 18.56
N SER A 110 10.02 14.07 18.00
CA SER A 110 11.29 14.54 18.57
C SER A 110 11.62 16.01 18.28
N HIS A 111 11.13 16.59 17.18
CA HIS A 111 11.49 17.96 16.79
C HIS A 111 10.29 18.92 16.81
N LEU A 112 9.08 18.40 16.61
CA LEU A 112 7.85 19.22 16.64
C LEU A 112 7.08 19.08 17.97
N ASN A 113 7.56 18.24 18.90
CA ASN A 113 6.93 17.96 20.20
C ASN A 113 5.46 17.54 20.07
N ILE A 114 5.11 16.85 18.97
CA ILE A 114 3.77 16.31 18.78
C ILE A 114 3.60 15.07 19.68
N PHE A 115 2.44 14.96 20.33
CA PHE A 115 2.09 13.78 21.12
C PHE A 115 2.11 12.50 20.28
N ASP A 116 2.45 11.37 20.90
CA ASP A 116 2.74 10.09 20.26
C ASP A 116 1.74 9.69 19.16
N HIS A 117 0.44 9.67 19.48
CA HIS A 117 -0.59 9.29 18.51
C HIS A 117 -0.68 10.27 17.34
N GLY A 118 -0.52 11.57 17.60
CA GLY A 118 -0.50 12.60 16.57
C GLY A 118 0.68 12.41 15.62
N ALA A 119 1.85 12.10 16.16
CA ALA A 119 3.06 11.84 15.39
C ALA A 119 2.90 10.61 14.49
N VAL A 120 2.33 9.51 15.00
CA VAL A 120 2.01 8.31 14.21
C VAL A 120 1.01 8.61 13.11
N ILE A 121 -0.06 9.37 13.39
CA ILE A 121 -1.07 9.77 12.39
C ILE A 121 -0.44 10.59 11.26
N ILE A 122 0.42 11.55 11.59
CA ILE A 122 1.15 12.36 10.60
C ILE A 122 2.04 11.45 9.74
N GLY A 123 2.79 10.54 10.37
CA GLY A 123 3.62 9.56 9.65
C GLY A 123 2.82 8.73 8.66
N ILE A 124 1.67 8.19 9.08
CA ILE A 124 0.75 7.42 8.23
C ILE A 124 0.26 8.29 7.06
N GLY A 125 -0.18 9.52 7.33
CA GLY A 125 -0.66 10.44 6.30
C GLY A 125 0.39 10.74 5.23
N VAL A 126 1.60 11.11 5.65
CA VAL A 126 2.70 11.42 4.74
C VAL A 126 3.12 10.18 3.94
N ALA A 127 3.27 9.02 4.60
CA ALA A 127 3.61 7.77 3.92
C ALA A 127 2.53 7.37 2.91
N THR A 128 1.26 7.56 3.22
CA THR A 128 0.14 7.26 2.31
C THR A 128 0.17 8.15 1.07
N VAL A 129 0.45 9.45 1.22
CA VAL A 129 0.58 10.38 0.10
C VAL A 129 1.75 10.00 -0.80
N ILE A 130 2.92 9.74 -0.21
CA ILE A 130 4.11 9.33 -0.96
C ILE A 130 3.86 7.99 -1.68
N ASN A 131 3.26 7.02 -0.99
CA ASN A 131 2.93 5.73 -1.57
C ASN A 131 1.93 5.87 -2.73
N TYR A 132 0.93 6.75 -2.61
CA TYR A 132 -0.01 7.04 -3.69
C TYR A 132 0.71 7.67 -4.90
N ILE A 133 1.54 8.70 -4.69
CA ILE A 133 2.28 9.36 -5.77
C ILE A 133 3.22 8.37 -6.47
N ALA A 134 3.97 7.58 -5.70
CA ALA A 134 4.89 6.57 -6.25
C ALA A 134 4.14 5.52 -7.08
N ASN A 135 3.02 4.99 -6.58
CA ASN A 135 2.21 4.04 -7.33
C ASN A 135 1.58 4.67 -8.57
N ASN A 136 1.11 5.93 -8.49
CA ASN A 136 0.50 6.63 -9.61
C ASN A 136 1.51 6.91 -10.73
N LEU A 137 2.70 7.41 -10.39
CA LEU A 137 3.76 7.71 -11.38
C LEU A 137 4.34 6.45 -12.02
N TRP A 138 4.42 5.33 -11.28
CA TRP A 138 4.95 4.07 -11.81
C TRP A 138 3.90 3.30 -12.62
N THR A 139 2.64 3.28 -12.19
CA THR A 139 1.58 2.46 -12.82
C THR A 139 0.99 3.13 -14.07
N PHE A 140 0.95 4.47 -14.13
CA PHE A 140 0.38 5.21 -15.26
C PHE A 140 1.40 5.75 -16.25
N LYS A 141 2.64 5.24 -16.23
CA LYS A 141 3.57 5.46 -17.34
C LYS A 141 3.12 4.60 -18.53
N GLU A 142 2.15 5.16 -19.24
CA GLU A 142 1.62 4.83 -20.58
C GLU A 142 2.18 3.55 -21.20
N SER A 143 1.42 2.47 -21.14
CA SER A 143 1.45 1.48 -22.22
C SER A 143 0.78 2.14 -23.42
N THR A 144 1.56 2.82 -24.26
CA THR A 144 1.14 3.21 -25.61
C THR A 144 0.53 1.98 -26.26
N PRO A 145 -0.76 1.99 -26.67
CA PRO A 145 -1.32 0.89 -27.42
C PRO A 145 -0.45 0.67 -28.66
N PRO A 146 -0.09 -0.58 -29.00
CA PRO A 146 0.54 -0.82 -30.29
C PRO A 146 -0.36 -0.21 -31.37
N VAL A 147 0.23 0.64 -32.22
CA VAL A 147 -0.45 1.18 -33.40
C VAL A 147 -1.03 -0.03 -34.13
N PRO A 148 -2.36 -0.09 -34.39
CA PRO A 148 -2.94 -1.18 -35.15
C PRO A 148 -2.15 -1.30 -36.45
N ASP A 149 -1.68 -2.51 -36.78
CA ASP A 149 -0.97 -2.76 -38.04
C ASP A 149 -1.82 -2.18 -39.18
N GLU A 150 -1.35 -1.08 -39.76
CA GLU A 150 -1.98 -0.49 -40.93
C GLU A 150 -1.89 -1.55 -42.02
N PRO A 151 -3.00 -1.93 -42.68
CA PRO A 151 -2.98 -3.00 -43.67
C PRO A 151 -1.93 -2.66 -44.72
N SER A 152 -0.97 -3.59 -44.89
CA SER A 152 0.13 -3.44 -45.84
C SER A 152 -0.42 -2.98 -47.20
N PRO A 153 0.19 -1.97 -47.83
CA PRO A 153 -0.27 -1.51 -49.13
C PRO A 153 -0.28 -2.70 -50.10
N PRO A 154 -1.30 -2.81 -50.97
CA PRO A 154 -1.45 -3.94 -51.88
C PRO A 154 -0.17 -4.11 -52.69
N SER A 155 0.33 -5.36 -52.75
CA SER A 155 1.56 -5.68 -53.45
C SER A 155 1.49 -5.19 -54.90
N GLU A 156 2.56 -4.57 -55.36
CA GLU A 156 2.67 -3.96 -56.69
C GLU A 156 2.41 -4.93 -57.84
N SER A 157 2.49 -6.25 -57.57
CA SER A 157 2.12 -7.34 -58.47
C SER A 157 0.64 -7.35 -58.88
N ALA A 158 -0.28 -6.78 -58.08
CA ALA A 158 -1.70 -6.76 -58.39
C ALA A 158 -2.10 -5.66 -59.42
N LYS A 159 -1.16 -4.79 -59.82
CA LYS A 159 -1.42 -3.72 -60.80
C LYS A 159 -1.27 -4.16 -62.26
N TYR A 160 -0.74 -5.35 -62.52
CA TYR A 160 -0.38 -5.80 -63.87
C TYR A 160 -1.11 -7.08 -64.33
N GLU A 161 -2.10 -7.57 -63.56
CA GLU A 161 -2.89 -8.78 -63.90
C GLU A 161 -4.27 -8.47 -64.53
N GLY A 162 -4.46 -7.27 -65.10
CA GLY A 162 -5.70 -6.83 -65.76
C GLY A 162 -5.55 -6.63 -67.26
#